data_AF-A0A1N7JEE4-F1
#
_entry.id   AF-A0A1N7JEE4-F1
#
_cell.length_a   1.000
_cell.length_b   1.000
_cell.length_c   1.000
_cell.angle_alpha   90.00
_cell.angle_beta   90.00
_cell.angle_gamma   90.00
#
_symmetry.space_group_name_H-M   'P 1'
#
loop_
_entity.id
_entity.type
_entity.pdbx_description
1 polymer ?
#
loop_
_entity_poly.entity_id
_entity_poly.type
_entity_poly.pdbx_seq_one_letter_code
_entity_poly.pdbx_strand_id
1 'polypeptide(L)'
;MSKLKTAREQKNLTQEELSEKSKISVRTIQRIEAGTEPKGHTLRALAQALDIDENLLQDIAVTPEIVEVIDDKVITEVKEEQSNINYSQIKIINFSSLLFILLPPLNILVPFLLMFTMKQRNTLARQIISVQMIWTVMAPIVFMLGIFLKLGRQFTLVLMILIVLSNVFIILRNAAEIDRNKKLYYRLKFSMI
;
A
#
# COMPACT_ATOMS: atom_id res chain seq x y z
N MET A 1 20.12 -22.37 3.30
CA MET A 1 21.09 -21.71 2.39
C MET A 1 20.69 -20.26 2.25
N SER A 2 21.65 -19.34 2.21
CA SER A 2 21.35 -17.91 1.98
C SER A 2 20.91 -17.67 0.54
N LYS A 3 20.02 -16.69 0.33
CA LYS A 3 19.49 -16.34 -1.00
C LYS A 3 20.61 -15.98 -1.98
N LEU A 4 21.63 -15.25 -1.51
CA LEU A 4 22.80 -14.89 -2.31
C LEU A 4 23.56 -16.13 -2.79
N LYS A 5 23.77 -17.12 -1.90
CA LYS A 5 24.45 -18.37 -2.25
C LYS A 5 23.68 -19.14 -3.32
N THR A 6 22.36 -19.24 -3.18
CA THR A 6 21.49 -19.87 -4.18
C THR A 6 21.56 -19.16 -5.52
N ALA A 7 21.48 -17.83 -5.54
CA ALA A 7 21.57 -17.05 -6.79
C ALA A 7 22.95 -17.16 -7.47
N ARG A 8 24.02 -17.20 -6.68
CA ARG A 8 25.39 -17.41 -7.18
C ARG A 8 25.56 -18.78 -7.80
N GLU A 9 25.07 -19.83 -7.13
CA GLU A 9 25.14 -21.22 -7.62
C GLU A 9 24.29 -21.41 -8.88
N GLN A 10 23.13 -20.75 -9.00
CA GLN A 10 22.33 -20.74 -10.23
C GLN A 10 23.06 -20.13 -11.44
N LYS A 11 24.00 -19.22 -11.20
CA LYS A 11 24.86 -18.64 -12.24
C LYS A 11 26.21 -19.37 -12.39
N ASN A 12 26.42 -20.48 -11.67
CA ASN A 12 27.65 -21.28 -11.66
C ASN A 12 28.91 -20.47 -11.32
N LEU A 13 28.80 -19.47 -10.44
CA LEU A 13 29.93 -18.61 -10.05
C LEU A 13 30.56 -19.08 -8.73
N THR A 14 31.87 -18.94 -8.58
CA THR A 14 32.59 -19.01 -7.30
C THR A 14 32.48 -17.70 -6.52
N GLN A 15 32.89 -17.67 -5.24
CA GLN A 15 32.87 -16.43 -4.44
C GLN A 15 33.86 -15.41 -4.99
N GLU A 16 34.99 -15.89 -5.52
CA GLU A 16 36.05 -15.13 -6.17
C GLU A 16 35.54 -14.51 -7.49
N GLU A 17 34.88 -15.29 -8.34
CA GLU A 17 34.31 -14.79 -9.59
C GLU A 17 33.18 -13.79 -9.36
N LEU A 18 32.32 -14.01 -8.36
CA LEU A 18 31.30 -13.04 -7.97
C LEU A 18 31.94 -11.75 -7.42
N SER A 19 33.06 -11.86 -6.68
CA SER A 19 33.82 -10.73 -6.18
C SER A 19 34.37 -9.86 -7.32
N GLU A 20 34.96 -10.48 -8.34
CA GLU A 20 35.45 -9.78 -9.52
C GLU A 20 34.32 -9.09 -10.29
N LYS A 21 33.20 -9.81 -10.52
CA LYS A 21 32.07 -9.31 -11.31
C LYS A 21 31.30 -8.19 -10.62
N SER A 22 31.16 -8.25 -9.29
CA SER A 22 30.44 -7.24 -8.49
C SER A 22 31.37 -6.14 -7.93
N LYS A 23 32.70 -6.31 -8.02
CA LYS A 23 33.68 -5.44 -7.36
C LYS A 23 33.48 -5.35 -5.84
N ILE A 24 32.93 -6.39 -5.23
CA ILE A 24 32.73 -6.52 -3.78
C ILE A 24 33.69 -7.57 -3.25
N SER A 25 34.39 -7.27 -2.15
CA SER A 25 35.38 -8.22 -1.62
C SER A 25 34.78 -9.61 -1.31
N VAL A 26 35.56 -10.66 -1.56
CA VAL A 26 35.22 -12.06 -1.20
C VAL A 26 34.77 -12.16 0.25
N ARG A 27 35.44 -11.46 1.17
CA ARG A 27 35.08 -11.41 2.60
C ARG A 27 33.68 -10.84 2.85
N THR A 28 33.28 -9.82 2.10
CA THR A 28 31.94 -9.23 2.18
C THR A 28 30.89 -10.21 1.65
N ILE A 29 31.16 -10.88 0.52
CA ILE A 29 30.29 -11.93 -0.03
C ILE A 29 30.09 -13.06 0.98
N GLN A 30 31.17 -13.56 1.60
CA GLN A 30 31.12 -14.58 2.64
C GLN A 30 30.26 -14.16 3.84
N ARG A 31 30.42 -12.93 4.31
CA ARG A 31 29.59 -12.38 5.40
C ARG A 31 28.11 -12.32 5.02
N ILE A 32 27.80 -11.98 3.77
CA ILE A 32 26.43 -11.94 3.28
C ILE A 32 25.85 -13.35 3.14
N GLU A 33 26.62 -14.28 2.60
CA GLU A 33 26.22 -15.68 2.51
C GLU A 33 26.03 -16.33 3.89
N ALA A 34 26.74 -15.84 4.91
CA ALA A 34 26.61 -16.25 6.31
C ALA A 34 25.43 -15.56 7.06
N GLY A 35 24.73 -14.61 6.44
CA GLY A 35 23.52 -13.99 7.00
C GLY A 35 23.56 -12.46 7.18
N THR A 36 24.61 -11.77 6.73
CA THR A 36 24.62 -10.29 6.73
C THR A 36 23.81 -9.75 5.57
N GLU A 37 22.83 -8.87 5.80
CA GLU A 37 22.05 -8.32 4.67
C GLU A 37 22.85 -7.30 3.84
N PRO A 38 22.86 -7.42 2.50
CA PRO A 38 23.46 -6.43 1.63
C PRO A 38 22.57 -5.18 1.51
N LYS A 39 23.17 -4.00 1.64
CA LYS A 39 22.48 -2.71 1.54
C LYS A 39 23.23 -1.75 0.63
N GLY A 40 22.50 -0.77 0.08
CA GLY A 40 23.05 0.31 -0.74
C GLY A 40 23.85 -0.19 -1.94
N HIS A 41 25.07 0.33 -2.11
CA HIS A 41 25.96 -0.03 -3.22
C HIS A 41 26.22 -1.54 -3.32
N THR A 42 26.44 -2.22 -2.20
CA THR A 42 26.72 -3.67 -2.17
C THR A 42 25.56 -4.48 -2.73
N LEU A 43 24.32 -4.09 -2.43
CA LEU A 43 23.12 -4.74 -2.96
C LEU A 43 23.03 -4.57 -4.47
N ARG A 44 23.15 -3.33 -4.96
CA ARG A 44 23.09 -2.99 -6.38
C ARG A 44 24.13 -3.73 -7.18
N ALA A 45 25.37 -3.72 -6.69
CA ALA A 45 26.48 -4.37 -7.36
C ALA A 45 26.31 -5.89 -7.44
N LEU A 46 25.80 -6.53 -6.38
CA LEU A 46 25.51 -7.98 -6.40
C LEU A 46 24.31 -8.32 -7.28
N ALA A 47 23.23 -7.52 -7.22
CA ALA A 47 22.03 -7.67 -8.04
C ALA A 47 22.37 -7.54 -9.54
N GLN A 48 23.15 -6.53 -9.90
CA GLN A 48 23.64 -6.31 -11.26
C GLN A 48 24.60 -7.42 -11.72
N ALA A 49 25.51 -7.88 -10.86
CA ALA A 49 26.42 -8.98 -11.19
C ALA A 49 25.68 -10.31 -11.40
N LEU A 50 24.59 -10.53 -10.67
CA LEU A 50 23.77 -11.73 -10.74
C LEU A 50 22.59 -11.60 -11.71
N ASP A 51 22.37 -10.42 -12.31
CA ASP A 51 21.25 -10.14 -13.22
C ASP A 51 19.88 -10.49 -12.60
N ILE A 52 19.68 -10.04 -11.37
CA ILE A 52 18.45 -10.25 -10.58
C ILE A 52 17.99 -8.94 -9.95
N ASP A 53 16.71 -8.88 -9.58
CA ASP A 53 16.13 -7.73 -8.89
C ASP A 53 16.72 -7.58 -7.47
N GLU A 54 17.04 -6.35 -7.06
CA GLU A 54 17.57 -6.02 -5.73
C GLU A 54 16.69 -6.54 -4.58
N ASN A 55 15.37 -6.55 -4.77
CA ASN A 55 14.40 -7.01 -3.77
C ASN A 55 14.50 -8.52 -3.50
N LEU A 56 15.10 -9.29 -4.41
CA LEU A 56 15.28 -10.74 -4.25
C LEU A 56 16.40 -11.07 -3.25
N LEU A 57 17.35 -10.15 -3.05
CA LEU A 57 18.51 -10.30 -2.17
C LEU A 57 18.28 -9.73 -0.76
N GLN A 58 17.20 -8.96 -0.54
CA GLN A 58 16.82 -8.46 0.78
C GLN A 58 15.73 -9.34 1.40
N ASP A 59 15.89 -9.72 2.67
CA ASP A 59 14.74 -9.97 3.54
C ASP A 59 14.31 -8.61 4.11
N ILE A 60 13.00 -8.36 4.17
CA ILE A 60 12.47 -7.06 4.60
C ILE A 60 12.69 -6.92 6.11
N ALA A 61 13.86 -6.44 6.52
CA ALA A 61 14.17 -5.98 7.86
C ALA A 61 14.99 -4.68 7.78
N VAL A 62 14.28 -3.57 7.55
CA VAL A 62 14.83 -2.22 7.37
C VAL A 62 15.58 -1.77 8.62
N THR A 63 16.84 -1.36 8.46
CA THR A 63 17.54 -0.42 9.34
C THR A 63 18.17 0.66 8.46
N PRO A 64 18.00 1.96 8.79
CA PRO A 64 18.34 3.07 7.91
C PRO A 64 19.77 3.54 8.19
N GLU A 65 20.56 3.83 7.15
CA GLU A 65 21.49 4.97 7.16
C GLU A 65 22.11 5.27 5.77
N ILE A 66 22.12 6.58 5.49
CA ILE A 66 22.93 7.38 4.54
C ILE A 66 22.43 7.54 3.07
N VAL A 67 22.41 8.83 2.72
CA VAL A 67 21.78 9.60 1.64
C VAL A 67 22.75 9.73 0.45
N GLU A 68 22.23 9.87 -0.79
CA GLU A 68 22.51 11.00 -1.72
C GLU A 68 22.34 10.69 -3.24
N VAL A 69 21.66 11.65 -3.91
CA VAL A 69 21.57 12.02 -5.37
C VAL A 69 21.02 10.97 -6.38
N ILE A 70 20.07 11.17 -7.32
CA ILE A 70 19.28 12.24 -8.01
C ILE A 70 17.97 11.52 -8.49
N ASP A 71 16.74 12.04 -8.42
CA ASP A 71 16.07 12.80 -9.51
C ASP A 71 14.72 13.42 -9.05
N ASP A 72 14.59 14.74 -9.18
CA ASP A 72 13.62 15.62 -8.49
C ASP A 72 12.15 15.50 -8.96
N LYS A 73 11.83 14.61 -9.91
CA LYS A 73 10.45 14.35 -10.35
C LYS A 73 9.86 13.00 -9.94
N VAL A 74 10.71 12.04 -9.57
CA VAL A 74 10.28 10.73 -9.02
C VAL A 74 10.20 10.78 -7.49
N ILE A 75 10.92 11.73 -6.88
CA ILE A 75 11.04 11.88 -5.43
C ILE A 75 9.74 12.32 -4.75
N THR A 76 8.81 12.99 -5.46
CA THR A 76 7.56 13.45 -4.84
C THR A 76 6.61 12.30 -4.51
N GLU A 77 6.61 11.21 -5.27
CA GLU A 77 5.76 10.03 -5.01
C GLU A 77 6.42 9.02 -4.07
N VAL A 78 7.75 8.92 -4.07
CA VAL A 78 8.47 7.92 -3.27
C VAL A 78 8.71 8.38 -1.82
N LYS A 79 8.71 9.68 -1.52
CA LYS A 79 8.94 10.19 -0.15
C LYS A 79 7.70 10.23 0.75
N GLU A 80 6.49 10.01 0.24
CA GLU A 80 5.30 10.31 1.05
C GLU A 80 4.99 9.29 2.17
N GLU A 81 5.55 8.07 2.17
CA GLU A 81 4.92 7.00 2.98
C GLU A 81 5.82 5.99 3.71
N GLN A 82 6.97 6.42 4.21
CA GLN A 82 7.46 5.88 5.49
C GLN A 82 7.21 6.89 6.62
N SER A 83 6.00 7.48 6.65
CA SER A 83 5.47 8.02 7.89
C SER A 83 5.12 6.85 8.81
N ASN A 84 5.41 6.97 10.10
CA ASN A 84 5.06 5.97 11.10
C ASN A 84 3.53 5.74 11.07
N ILE A 85 3.08 4.66 10.41
CA ILE A 85 1.66 4.42 10.12
C ILE A 85 0.94 4.15 11.43
N ASN A 86 0.08 5.08 11.85
CA ASN A 86 -0.74 4.90 13.04
C ASN A 86 -2.08 4.28 12.65
N TYR A 87 -2.17 2.96 12.76
CA TYR A 87 -3.37 2.20 12.42
C TYR A 87 -4.61 2.61 13.24
N SER A 88 -4.44 3.12 14.46
CA SER A 88 -5.55 3.63 15.26
C SER A 88 -6.18 4.87 14.61
N GLN A 89 -5.33 5.81 14.17
CA GLN A 89 -5.77 7.01 13.46
C GLN A 89 -6.38 6.67 12.09
N ILE A 90 -5.83 5.71 11.36
CA ILE A 90 -6.41 5.22 10.10
C ILE A 90 -7.81 4.64 10.32
N LYS A 91 -8.01 3.88 11.40
CA LYS A 91 -9.36 3.39 11.76
C LYS A 91 -10.31 4.56 12.03
N ILE A 92 -9.89 5.57 12.78
CA ILE A 92 -10.71 6.77 13.04
C ILE A 92 -11.07 7.47 11.73
N ILE A 93 -10.11 7.64 10.82
CA ILE A 93 -10.35 8.20 9.48
C ILE A 93 -11.43 7.38 8.75
N ASN A 94 -11.28 6.06 8.65
CA ASN A 94 -12.27 5.19 8.01
C ASN A 94 -13.65 5.23 8.68
N PHE A 95 -13.70 5.25 10.02
CA PHE A 95 -14.96 5.28 10.78
C PHE A 95 -15.66 6.63 10.70
N SER A 96 -14.92 7.73 10.52
CA SER A 96 -15.50 9.08 10.45
C SER A 96 -16.55 9.23 9.35
N SER A 97 -16.41 8.47 8.27
CA SER A 97 -17.39 8.35 7.19
C SER A 97 -18.79 7.89 7.66
N LEU A 98 -18.89 7.05 8.70
CA LEU A 98 -20.17 6.56 9.19
C LEU A 98 -21.08 7.67 9.74
N LEU A 99 -20.50 8.71 10.34
CA LEU A 99 -21.25 9.83 10.90
C LEU A 99 -22.01 10.63 9.84
N PHE A 100 -21.53 10.58 8.59
CA PHE A 100 -22.03 11.38 7.48
C PHE A 100 -22.56 10.53 6.33
N ILE A 101 -23.00 9.30 6.63
CA ILE A 101 -23.46 8.33 5.62
C ILE A 101 -24.61 8.84 4.74
N LEU A 102 -25.48 9.69 5.29
CA LEU A 102 -26.62 10.29 4.59
C LEU A 102 -26.27 11.58 3.85
N LEU A 103 -25.06 12.12 4.06
CA LEU A 103 -24.59 13.38 3.50
C LEU A 103 -23.35 13.11 2.65
N PRO A 104 -23.52 12.74 1.36
CA PRO A 104 -22.43 12.23 0.53
C PRO A 104 -21.17 13.13 0.48
N PRO A 105 -21.27 14.47 0.38
CA PRO A 105 -20.08 15.32 0.41
C PRO A 105 -19.30 15.21 1.72
N LEU A 106 -20.00 15.15 2.86
CA LEU A 106 -19.37 15.07 4.18
C LEU A 106 -18.76 13.69 4.42
N ASN A 107 -19.35 12.63 3.85
CA ASN A 107 -18.84 11.26 3.91
C ASN A 107 -17.39 11.13 3.37
N ILE A 108 -16.99 11.99 2.43
CA ILE A 108 -15.64 12.07 1.86
C ILE A 108 -14.83 13.20 2.51
N LEU A 109 -15.44 14.36 2.76
CA LEU A 109 -14.74 15.54 3.25
C LEU A 109 -14.17 15.34 4.66
N VAL A 110 -14.91 14.68 5.56
CA VAL A 110 -14.46 14.45 6.94
C VAL A 110 -13.25 13.52 7.02
N PRO A 111 -13.23 12.31 6.42
CA PRO A 111 -12.03 11.48 6.43
C PRO A 111 -10.86 12.15 5.74
N PHE A 112 -11.11 12.93 4.67
CA PHE A 112 -10.09 13.74 4.02
C PHE A 112 -9.50 14.77 4.99
N LEU A 113 -10.32 15.56 5.67
CA LEU A 113 -9.83 16.55 6.64
C LEU A 113 -9.06 15.89 7.80
N LEU A 114 -9.56 14.77 8.32
CA LEU A 114 -8.89 14.01 9.38
C LEU A 114 -7.54 13.44 8.95
N MET A 115 -7.40 13.03 7.69
CA MET A 115 -6.11 12.61 7.14
C MET A 115 -5.05 13.72 7.24
N PHE A 116 -5.43 14.98 6.97
CA PHE A 116 -4.53 16.12 7.11
C PHE A 116 -4.23 16.46 8.57
N THR A 117 -5.24 16.49 9.44
CA THR A 117 -5.06 16.87 10.84
C THR A 117 -4.25 15.82 11.62
N MET A 118 -4.46 14.53 11.33
CA MET A 118 -3.73 13.42 11.95
C MET A 118 -2.38 13.15 11.29
N LYS A 119 -2.01 13.89 10.25
CA LYS A 119 -0.77 13.71 9.47
C LYS A 119 -0.59 12.28 8.91
N GLN A 120 -1.68 11.56 8.68
CA GLN A 120 -1.69 10.19 8.15
C GLN A 120 -1.85 10.19 6.62
N ARG A 121 -0.94 10.84 5.88
CA ARG A 121 -1.06 10.99 4.41
C ARG A 121 -0.65 9.73 3.62
N ASN A 122 -0.77 8.56 4.23
CA ASN A 122 -0.37 7.29 3.64
C ASN A 122 -1.44 6.69 2.70
N THR A 123 -1.05 5.61 2.03
CA THR A 123 -1.77 4.97 0.93
C THR A 123 -3.04 4.36 1.44
N LEU A 124 -3.04 3.87 2.68
CA LEU A 124 -4.24 3.37 3.34
C LEU A 124 -5.26 4.49 3.54
N ALA A 125 -4.86 5.64 4.07
CA ALA A 125 -5.76 6.77 4.26
C ALA A 125 -6.30 7.31 2.92
N ARG A 126 -5.42 7.46 1.92
CA ARG A 126 -5.81 7.87 0.56
C ARG A 126 -6.76 6.88 -0.11
N GLN A 127 -6.52 5.58 0.06
CA GLN A 127 -7.39 4.54 -0.49
C GLN A 127 -8.75 4.49 0.21
N ILE A 128 -8.84 4.72 1.52
CA ILE A 128 -10.13 4.86 2.24
C ILE A 128 -10.97 5.95 1.57
N ILE A 129 -10.39 7.13 1.35
CA ILE A 129 -11.07 8.26 0.74
C ILE A 129 -11.44 7.93 -0.72
N SER A 130 -10.55 7.27 -1.45
CA SER A 130 -10.79 6.84 -2.84
C SER A 130 -11.94 5.85 -2.97
N VAL A 131 -12.04 4.88 -2.06
CA VAL A 131 -13.18 3.95 -2.00
C VAL A 131 -14.48 4.70 -1.71
N GLN A 132 -14.48 5.66 -0.79
CA GLN A 132 -15.66 6.49 -0.51
C GLN A 132 -16.09 7.33 -1.71
N MET A 133 -15.15 7.86 -2.50
CA MET A 133 -15.46 8.58 -3.74
C MET A 133 -16.13 7.67 -4.77
N ILE A 134 -15.58 6.48 -5.03
CA ILE A 134 -16.18 5.52 -5.96
C ILE A 134 -17.58 5.13 -5.49
N TRP A 135 -17.72 4.77 -4.21
CA TRP A 135 -19.02 4.39 -3.66
C TRP A 135 -20.05 5.51 -3.80
N THR A 136 -19.65 6.75 -3.48
CA THR A 136 -20.52 7.93 -3.56
C THR A 136 -21.01 8.20 -4.99
N VAL A 137 -20.19 7.95 -6.00
CA VAL A 137 -20.61 8.07 -7.41
C VAL A 137 -21.46 6.88 -7.85
N MET A 138 -21.14 5.66 -7.42
CA MET A 138 -21.86 4.44 -7.80
C MET A 138 -23.26 4.36 -7.20
N ALA A 139 -23.45 4.79 -5.95
CA ALA A 139 -24.73 4.73 -5.25
C ALA A 139 -25.91 5.40 -6.00
N PRO A 140 -25.80 6.68 -6.46
CA PRO A 140 -26.89 7.31 -7.21
C PRO A 140 -27.12 6.66 -8.58
N ILE A 141 -26.08 6.12 -9.23
CA ILE A 141 -26.24 5.39 -10.50
C ILE A 141 -27.09 4.13 -10.28
N VAL A 142 -26.76 3.33 -9.26
CA VAL A 142 -27.52 2.13 -8.88
C VAL A 142 -28.95 2.49 -8.50
N PHE A 143 -29.14 3.58 -7.73
CA PHE A 143 -30.47 4.07 -7.36
C PHE A 143 -31.31 4.47 -8.58
N MET A 144 -30.73 5.24 -9.51
CA MET A 144 -31.40 5.65 -10.75
C MET A 144 -31.80 4.45 -11.60
N LEU A 145 -30.90 3.48 -11.79
CA LEU A 145 -31.21 2.23 -12.49
C LEU A 145 -32.38 1.50 -11.85
N GLY A 146 -32.42 1.42 -10.51
CA GLY A 146 -33.53 0.82 -9.79
C GLY A 146 -34.87 1.53 -10.02
N ILE A 147 -34.88 2.87 -10.13
CA ILE A 147 -36.08 3.65 -10.47
C ILE A 147 -36.53 3.36 -11.91
N PHE A 148 -35.60 3.30 -12.87
CA PHE A 148 -35.91 3.04 -14.29
C PHE A 148 -36.62 1.70 -14.52
N LEU A 149 -36.36 0.70 -13.67
CA LEU A 149 -37.01 -0.61 -13.73
C LEU A 149 -38.50 -0.59 -13.28
N LYS A 150 -38.98 0.50 -12.67
CA LYS A 150 -40.39 0.67 -12.25
C LYS A 150 -40.95 -0.47 -11.39
N LEU A 151 -40.13 -1.08 -10.54
CA LEU A 151 -40.48 -2.22 -9.66
C LEU A 151 -41.41 -1.88 -8.47
N GLY A 152 -41.88 -0.62 -8.38
CA GLY A 152 -42.80 -0.16 -7.34
C GLY A 152 -42.12 0.38 -6.07
N ARG A 153 -42.93 1.01 -5.20
CA ARG A 153 -42.46 1.77 -4.04
C ARG A 153 -41.73 0.91 -3.00
N GLN A 154 -42.23 -0.29 -2.72
CA GLN A 154 -41.62 -1.19 -1.72
C GLN A 154 -40.20 -1.59 -2.14
N PHE A 155 -40.00 -1.87 -3.42
CA PHE A 155 -38.68 -2.14 -3.97
C PHE A 155 -37.75 -0.94 -3.82
N THR A 156 -38.21 0.28 -4.13
CA THR A 156 -37.38 1.50 -3.97
C THR A 156 -36.91 1.70 -2.53
N LEU A 157 -37.79 1.45 -1.54
CA LEU A 157 -37.42 1.54 -0.12
C LEU A 157 -36.37 0.49 0.26
N VAL A 158 -36.56 -0.76 -0.17
CA VAL A 158 -35.59 -1.85 0.06
C VAL A 158 -34.25 -1.52 -0.59
N LEU A 159 -34.25 -1.04 -1.84
CA LEU A 159 -33.04 -0.62 -2.55
C LEU A 159 -32.29 0.49 -1.81
N MET A 160 -33.01 1.49 -1.31
CA MET A 160 -32.42 2.59 -0.54
C MET A 160 -31.74 2.08 0.74
N ILE A 161 -32.40 1.19 1.47
CA ILE A 161 -31.84 0.55 2.67
C ILE A 161 -30.59 -0.27 2.30
N LEU A 162 -30.64 -1.06 1.23
CA LEU A 162 -29.50 -1.86 0.78
C LEU A 162 -28.29 -1.01 0.37
N ILE A 163 -28.50 0.14 -0.28
CA ILE A 163 -27.43 1.09 -0.62
C ILE A 163 -26.77 1.64 0.65
N VAL A 164 -27.54 2.00 1.67
CA VAL A 164 -26.97 2.47 2.93
C VAL A 164 -26.21 1.34 3.65
N LEU A 165 -26.81 0.16 3.74
CA LEU A 165 -26.18 -1.00 4.40
C LEU A 165 -24.89 -1.45 3.71
N SER A 166 -24.83 -1.40 2.38
CA SER A 166 -23.61 -1.73 1.64
C SER A 166 -22.48 -0.71 1.89
N ASN A 167 -22.80 0.58 2.04
CA ASN A 167 -21.80 1.57 2.47
C ASN A 167 -21.25 1.24 3.88
N VAL A 168 -22.14 0.98 4.84
CA VAL A 168 -21.76 0.58 6.20
C VAL A 168 -20.87 -0.67 6.14
N PHE A 169 -21.27 -1.68 5.36
CA PHE A 169 -20.52 -2.92 5.22
C PHE A 169 -19.10 -2.69 4.70
N ILE A 170 -18.92 -1.86 3.66
CA ILE A 170 -17.59 -1.51 3.12
C ILE A 170 -16.72 -0.89 4.22
N ILE A 171 -17.25 0.07 4.98
CA ILE A 171 -16.51 0.75 6.04
C ILE A 171 -16.11 -0.23 7.15
N LEU A 172 -17.06 -1.05 7.63
CA LEU A 172 -16.80 -2.03 8.69
C LEU A 172 -15.82 -3.11 8.22
N ARG A 173 -15.95 -3.60 6.99
CA ARG A 173 -15.08 -4.62 6.42
C ARG A 173 -13.64 -4.11 6.28
N ASN A 174 -13.47 -2.87 5.82
CA ASN A 174 -12.16 -2.23 5.77
C ASN A 174 -11.57 -2.04 7.17
N ALA A 175 -12.35 -1.59 8.16
CA ALA A 175 -11.87 -1.46 9.53
C ALA A 175 -11.40 -2.79 10.13
N ALA A 176 -12.17 -3.86 9.92
CA ALA A 176 -11.83 -5.19 10.40
C ALA A 176 -10.54 -5.73 9.75
N GLU A 177 -10.35 -5.47 8.45
CA GLU A 177 -9.16 -5.88 7.72
C GLU A 177 -7.91 -5.09 8.13
N ILE A 178 -8.06 -3.77 8.38
CA ILE A 178 -6.99 -2.94 8.92
C ILE A 178 -6.55 -3.50 10.28
N ASP A 179 -7.49 -3.96 11.11
CA ASP A 179 -7.16 -4.48 12.42
C ASP A 179 -6.35 -5.78 12.34
N ARG A 180 -6.83 -6.74 11.54
CA ARG A 180 -6.24 -8.08 11.39
C ARG A 180 -4.94 -8.09 10.59
N ASN A 181 -4.96 -7.45 9.42
CA ASN A 181 -3.94 -7.62 8.39
C ASN A 181 -3.20 -6.32 8.06
N LYS A 182 -3.50 -5.22 8.75
CA LYS A 182 -2.86 -3.91 8.55
C LYS A 182 -2.97 -3.40 7.10
N LYS A 183 -4.02 -3.84 6.40
CA LYS A 183 -4.30 -3.54 4.98
C LYS A 183 -5.80 -3.32 4.80
N LEU A 184 -6.18 -2.67 3.71
CA LEU A 184 -7.59 -2.54 3.33
C LEU A 184 -8.07 -3.80 2.59
N TYR A 185 -9.32 -4.18 2.84
CA TYR A 185 -9.98 -5.25 2.09
C TYR A 185 -10.38 -4.75 0.70
N TYR A 186 -11.12 -3.65 0.66
CA TYR A 186 -11.40 -2.92 -0.57
C TYR A 186 -10.27 -1.93 -0.83
N ARG A 187 -9.35 -2.34 -1.70
CA ARG A 187 -8.25 -1.51 -2.18
C ARG A 187 -8.39 -1.26 -3.68
N LEU A 188 -8.03 -0.07 -4.10
CA LEU A 188 -7.97 0.30 -5.51
C LEU A 188 -6.54 0.16 -6.02
N LYS A 189 -6.37 -0.10 -7.31
CA LYS A 189 -5.04 -0.15 -7.96
C LYS A 189 -4.39 1.23 -8.08
N PHE A 190 -5.17 2.28 -7.87
CA PHE A 190 -4.76 3.68 -7.93
C PHE A 190 -5.33 4.43 -6.73
N SER A 191 -4.72 5.56 -6.37
CA SER A 191 -5.34 6.57 -5.50
C SER A 191 -5.92 7.67 -6.38
N MET A 192 -7.10 8.20 -6.02
CA MET A 192 -7.67 9.35 -6.72
C MET A 192 -7.10 10.69 -6.23
N ILE A 193 -6.35 10.68 -5.11
CA ILE A 193 -5.76 11.86 -4.46
C ILE A 193 -4.35 11.53 -3.99
#